data_AF-A0A395I8U8-F1
#
_entry.id   AF-A0A395I8U8-F1
#
_cell.length_a   1.000
_cell.length_b   1.000
_cell.length_c   1.000
_cell.angle_alpha   90.00
_cell.angle_beta   90.00
_cell.angle_gamma   90.00
#
_symmetry.space_group_name_H-M   'P 1'
#
loop_
_entity.id
_entity.type
_entity.pdbx_description
1 polymer ?
#
loop_
_entity_poly.entity_id
_entity_poly.type
_entity_poly.pdbx_seq_one_letter_code
_entity_poly.pdbx_strand_id
1 'polypeptide(L)'
;MGAERLGDLDSIHYHEVTAEPVELEDGHVEVEVYAAGLNYKDVVVTMGIVPGDERELGGAAAGIVTKVSPTVTSLEVGQREAATLCGVYLTSIYSWFDMALVSSHKTVLIHSAAGGVGIASMQLALYAGAEVFAAVGSPDKREYIKSTFGLSDDHIFNSRNTDFGDQILAATGGPRDMLDESFRVLADGGIMVEIGKKDILDRNSLAMVAFDRNISLRAVDMSHQRAPDDLIARLMARLFELLEGRHVKPINPVHIFSFTDVANAVRYLRAGKHIGKVVISDRLDPKISVPVRRAPKVVHFRDNVTYLIVGGLRGLCGALAIYLAKSGAKHLAVISRSGHSDENVRSIVKQIRALGSSIDLLTADVTRPGDFQRAFNQITFPIGGII
;
A
#
# COMPACT_ATOMS: atom_id res chain seq x y z
N MET A 1 9.69 -2.95 -6.07
CA MET A 1 9.43 -1.97 -7.16
C MET A 1 9.03 -0.65 -6.52
N GLY A 2 9.41 0.51 -7.05
CA GLY A 2 9.04 1.80 -6.46
C GLY A 2 8.89 2.91 -7.50
N ALA A 3 8.37 4.08 -7.09
CA ALA A 3 8.24 5.28 -7.91
C ALA A 3 9.12 6.42 -7.34
N GLU A 4 10.02 6.98 -8.16
CA GLU A 4 10.90 8.07 -7.72
C GLU A 4 10.14 9.39 -7.54
N ARG A 5 9.11 9.62 -8.37
CA ARG A 5 8.30 10.84 -8.36
C ARG A 5 6.83 10.48 -8.38
N LEU A 6 6.11 10.93 -7.36
CA LEU A 6 4.66 10.78 -7.32
C LEU A 6 3.99 11.48 -8.51
N GLY A 7 2.97 10.85 -9.06
CA GLY A 7 2.24 11.33 -10.23
C GLY A 7 2.89 11.04 -11.58
N ASP A 8 4.15 10.59 -11.59
CA ASP A 8 4.92 10.27 -12.80
C ASP A 8 5.14 8.76 -12.91
N LEU A 9 4.38 8.11 -13.79
CA LEU A 9 4.48 6.67 -14.02
C LEU A 9 5.76 6.26 -14.77
N ASP A 10 6.44 7.18 -15.44
CA ASP A 10 7.77 6.91 -16.04
C ASP A 10 8.88 6.85 -14.99
N SER A 11 8.58 7.27 -13.75
CA SER A 11 9.50 7.19 -12.62
C SER A 11 9.48 5.83 -11.92
N ILE A 12 8.63 4.89 -12.36
CA ILE A 12 8.56 3.53 -11.81
C ILE A 12 9.83 2.77 -12.20
N HIS A 13 10.51 2.20 -11.21
CA HIS A 13 11.73 1.45 -11.40
C HIS A 13 11.88 0.31 -10.39
N TYR A 14 12.76 -0.63 -10.72
CA TYR A 14 13.29 -1.57 -9.73
C TYR A 14 14.40 -0.90 -8.96
N HIS A 15 14.43 -1.12 -7.66
CA HIS A 15 15.57 -0.78 -6.82
C HIS A 15 16.15 -2.08 -6.27
N GLU A 16 17.46 -2.09 -6.09
CA GLU A 16 18.15 -3.17 -5.40
C GLU A 16 17.77 -3.09 -3.92
N VAL A 17 17.39 -4.24 -3.38
CA VAL A 17 17.24 -4.46 -1.94
C VAL A 17 18.51 -5.14 -1.45
N THR A 18 18.92 -4.86 -0.20
CA THR A 18 20.19 -5.34 0.37
C THR A 18 20.36 -6.84 0.15
N ALA A 19 21.50 -7.22 -0.44
CA ALA A 19 21.83 -8.61 -0.77
C ALA A 19 22.35 -9.43 0.43
N GLU A 20 22.43 -8.84 1.61
CA GLU A 20 22.89 -9.55 2.81
C GLU A 20 21.81 -10.56 3.24
N PRO A 21 22.18 -11.80 3.59
CA PRO A 21 21.25 -12.76 4.15
C PRO A 21 20.62 -12.18 5.41
N VAL A 22 19.36 -11.75 5.31
CA VAL A 22 18.59 -11.37 6.48
C VAL A 22 18.20 -12.68 7.17
N GLU A 23 18.60 -12.86 8.43
CA GLU A 23 18.01 -13.91 9.26
C GLU A 23 16.50 -13.67 9.28
N LEU A 24 15.73 -14.70 8.95
CA LEU A 24 14.27 -14.58 8.96
C LEU A 24 13.81 -14.35 10.39
N GLU A 25 13.03 -13.28 10.59
CA GLU A 25 12.30 -13.06 11.82
C GLU A 25 11.33 -14.23 12.09
N ASP A 26 10.97 -14.41 13.35
CA ASP A 26 9.98 -15.41 13.72
C ASP A 26 8.67 -15.22 12.95
N GLY A 27 8.07 -16.33 12.51
CA GLY A 27 6.85 -16.32 11.71
C GLY A 27 7.03 -15.98 10.23
N HIS A 28 8.25 -15.69 9.77
CA HIS A 28 8.51 -15.30 8.37
C HIS A 28 9.02 -16.44 7.50
N VAL A 29 8.82 -16.27 6.19
CA VAL A 29 9.36 -17.11 5.11
C VAL A 29 9.99 -16.23 4.03
N GLU A 30 10.99 -16.77 3.35
CA GLU A 30 11.56 -16.17 2.14
C GLU A 30 10.93 -16.85 0.91
N VAL A 31 10.48 -16.05 -0.07
CA VAL A 31 9.83 -16.55 -1.27
C VAL A 31 10.53 -15.98 -2.51
N GLU A 32 11.00 -16.87 -3.39
CA GLU A 32 11.43 -16.50 -4.73
C GLU A 32 10.21 -16.19 -5.59
N VAL A 33 10.04 -14.92 -5.97
CA VAL A 33 8.86 -14.42 -6.67
C VAL A 33 8.96 -14.66 -8.17
N TYR A 34 7.98 -15.35 -8.75
CA TYR A 34 7.86 -15.59 -10.19
C TYR A 34 6.74 -14.78 -10.85
N ALA A 35 5.78 -14.32 -10.05
CA ALA A 35 4.72 -13.43 -10.50
C ALA A 35 4.33 -12.45 -9.39
N ALA A 36 4.09 -11.19 -9.74
CA ALA A 36 3.60 -10.16 -8.81
C ALA A 36 2.24 -9.65 -9.29
N GLY A 37 1.23 -9.67 -8.42
CA GLY A 37 -0.10 -9.13 -8.71
C GLY A 37 -0.14 -7.63 -8.42
N LEU A 38 -0.48 -6.81 -9.42
CA LEU A 38 -0.75 -5.39 -9.19
C LEU A 38 -2.16 -5.19 -8.62
N ASN A 39 -2.28 -4.19 -7.75
CA ASN A 39 -3.51 -3.77 -7.09
C ASN A 39 -3.73 -2.27 -7.32
N TYR A 40 -4.98 -1.83 -7.19
CA TYR A 40 -5.29 -0.41 -7.37
C TYR A 40 -4.58 0.49 -6.35
N LYS A 41 -4.24 -0.05 -5.16
CA LYS A 41 -3.36 0.58 -4.18
C LYS A 41 -2.05 1.05 -4.81
N ASP A 42 -1.40 0.22 -5.63
CA ASP A 42 -0.11 0.55 -6.26
C ASP A 42 -0.24 1.77 -7.17
N VAL A 43 -1.37 1.90 -7.86
CA VAL A 43 -1.68 3.09 -8.69
C VAL A 43 -1.88 4.32 -7.82
N VAL A 44 -2.77 4.26 -6.83
CA VAL A 44 -3.14 5.47 -6.06
C VAL A 44 -2.01 5.95 -5.15
N VAL A 45 -1.16 5.05 -4.67
CA VAL A 45 0.08 5.41 -3.96
C VAL A 45 1.06 6.06 -4.93
N THR A 46 1.33 5.45 -6.09
CA THR A 46 2.21 6.06 -7.12
C THR A 46 1.72 7.43 -7.57
N MET A 47 0.40 7.64 -7.63
CA MET A 47 -0.20 8.92 -8.03
C MET A 47 -0.27 9.94 -6.89
N GLY A 48 0.14 9.60 -5.67
CA GLY A 48 0.05 10.48 -4.49
C GLY A 48 -1.38 10.79 -4.04
N ILE A 49 -2.36 9.99 -4.45
CA ILE A 49 -3.78 10.16 -4.09
C ILE A 49 -4.04 9.62 -2.68
N VAL A 50 -3.36 8.52 -2.31
CA VAL A 50 -3.49 7.87 -1.01
C VAL A 50 -2.10 7.77 -0.36
N PRO A 51 -1.96 8.07 0.94
CA PRO A 51 -0.71 7.85 1.66
C PRO A 51 -0.29 6.38 1.61
N GLY A 52 0.99 6.14 1.31
CA GLY A 52 1.60 4.81 1.28
C GLY A 52 3.09 4.94 1.05
N ASP A 53 3.83 3.84 1.16
CA ASP A 53 5.24 3.83 0.80
C ASP A 53 5.38 3.66 -0.73
N GLU A 54 5.68 4.75 -1.42
CA GLU A 54 5.90 4.75 -2.88
C GLU A 54 7.16 4.00 -3.31
N ARG A 55 8.04 3.65 -2.36
CA ARG A 55 9.26 2.89 -2.61
C ARG A 55 8.99 1.39 -2.59
N GLU A 56 7.93 0.94 -1.92
CA GLU A 56 7.56 -0.47 -1.78
C GLU A 56 6.20 -0.76 -2.43
N LEU A 57 6.16 -0.70 -3.75
CA LEU A 57 5.00 -1.09 -4.54
C LEU A 57 4.92 -2.60 -4.71
N GLY A 58 3.68 -3.10 -4.77
CA GLY A 58 3.36 -4.52 -4.78
C GLY A 58 2.91 -4.99 -3.39
N GLY A 59 1.95 -5.91 -3.37
CA GLY A 59 1.42 -6.50 -2.13
C GLY A 59 0.80 -7.87 -2.34
N ALA A 60 1.17 -8.51 -3.44
CA ALA A 60 0.63 -9.78 -3.90
C ALA A 60 1.68 -10.43 -4.79
N ALA A 61 2.08 -11.65 -4.47
CA ALA A 61 3.09 -12.39 -5.23
C ALA A 61 2.70 -13.87 -5.36
N ALA A 62 3.30 -14.56 -6.32
CA ALA A 62 3.28 -16.01 -6.39
C ALA A 62 4.71 -16.48 -6.66
N GLY A 63 5.11 -17.54 -5.97
CA GLY A 63 6.51 -17.92 -5.92
C GLY A 63 6.76 -19.28 -5.28
N ILE A 64 8.03 -19.53 -4.99
CA ILE A 64 8.50 -20.75 -4.32
C ILE A 64 9.16 -20.35 -3.01
N VAL A 65 8.77 -21.00 -1.91
CA VAL A 65 9.39 -20.79 -0.59
C VAL A 65 10.85 -21.27 -0.65
N THR A 66 11.81 -20.39 -0.36
CA THR A 66 13.26 -20.68 -0.37
C THR A 66 13.83 -20.85 1.04
N LYS A 67 13.23 -20.20 2.04
CA LYS A 67 13.59 -20.33 3.46
C LYS A 67 12.37 -20.21 4.35
N VAL A 68 12.44 -20.84 5.52
CA VAL A 68 11.37 -20.85 6.52
C VAL A 68 12.04 -20.61 7.88
N SER A 69 11.51 -19.68 8.68
CA SER A 69 11.96 -19.49 10.06
C SER A 69 11.59 -20.71 10.92
N PRO A 70 12.34 -21.03 12.00
CA PRO A 70 12.06 -22.21 12.83
C PRO A 70 10.67 -22.25 13.47
N THR A 71 10.01 -21.09 13.60
CA THR A 71 8.69 -20.94 14.21
C THR A 71 7.54 -21.16 13.23
N VAL A 72 7.80 -21.26 11.93
CA VAL A 72 6.78 -21.57 10.91
C VAL A 72 6.69 -23.08 10.70
N THR A 73 5.55 -23.67 11.03
CA THR A 73 5.30 -25.12 10.90
C THR A 73 4.33 -25.48 9.78
N SER A 74 3.70 -24.49 9.14
CA SER A 74 2.66 -24.67 8.13
C SER A 74 3.19 -24.68 6.70
N LEU A 75 4.44 -24.27 6.48
CA LEU A 75 5.07 -24.15 5.16
C LEU A 75 6.44 -24.83 5.14
N GLU A 76 6.85 -25.28 3.97
CA GLU A 76 8.11 -25.96 3.74
C GLU A 76 8.84 -25.37 2.53
N VAL A 77 10.17 -25.43 2.55
CA VAL A 77 11.01 -25.03 1.41
C VAL A 77 10.64 -25.86 0.17
N GLY A 78 10.47 -25.18 -0.97
CA GLY A 78 10.04 -25.76 -2.24
C GLY A 78 8.52 -25.72 -2.49
N GLN A 79 7.70 -25.37 -1.50
CA GLN A 79 6.26 -25.19 -1.70
C GLN A 79 5.96 -23.98 -2.60
N ARG A 80 4.95 -24.15 -3.47
CA ARG A 80 4.46 -23.09 -4.35
C ARG A 80 3.40 -22.27 -3.64
N GLU A 81 3.57 -20.96 -3.61
CA GLU A 81 2.61 -20.04 -3.01
C GLU A 81 1.96 -19.17 -4.09
N ALA A 82 0.65 -18.94 -3.99
CA ALA A 82 -0.15 -18.16 -4.94
C ALA A 82 -0.86 -16.97 -4.25
N ALA A 83 -0.10 -16.09 -3.60
CA ALA A 83 -0.63 -14.95 -2.86
C ALA A 83 -1.24 -13.83 -3.74
N THR A 84 -1.31 -13.99 -5.07
CA THR A 84 -2.02 -13.05 -5.96
C THR A 84 -3.54 -13.05 -5.77
N LEU A 85 -4.08 -14.09 -5.12
CA LEU A 85 -5.50 -14.23 -4.78
C LEU A 85 -5.87 -13.55 -3.46
N CYS A 86 -4.92 -13.45 -2.53
CA CYS A 86 -5.21 -13.15 -1.14
C CYS A 86 -5.83 -11.76 -0.97
N GLY A 87 -5.22 -10.71 -1.51
CA GLY A 87 -5.72 -9.34 -1.31
C GLY A 87 -7.19 -9.14 -1.73
N VAL A 88 -7.60 -9.72 -2.86
CA VAL A 88 -8.98 -9.56 -3.36
C VAL A 88 -9.98 -10.43 -2.59
N TYR A 89 -9.59 -11.65 -2.24
CA TYR A 89 -10.48 -12.57 -1.51
C TYR A 89 -10.62 -12.21 -0.05
N LEU A 90 -9.53 -11.90 0.66
CA LEU A 90 -9.61 -11.53 2.07
C LEU A 90 -10.46 -10.27 2.26
N THR A 91 -10.26 -9.26 1.40
CA THR A 91 -11.10 -8.06 1.38
C THR A 91 -12.57 -8.42 1.17
N SER A 92 -12.87 -9.32 0.23
CA SER A 92 -14.25 -9.70 -0.08
C SER A 92 -14.89 -10.56 1.01
N ILE A 93 -14.18 -11.56 1.56
CA ILE A 93 -14.67 -12.45 2.63
C ILE A 93 -15.03 -11.61 3.85
N TYR A 94 -14.13 -10.73 4.29
CA TYR A 94 -14.38 -9.85 5.43
C TYR A 94 -15.54 -8.89 5.18
N SER A 95 -15.57 -8.27 3.99
CA SER A 95 -16.66 -7.36 3.60
C SER A 95 -18.02 -8.06 3.58
N TRP A 96 -18.08 -9.29 3.06
CA TRP A 96 -19.34 -10.00 2.90
C TRP A 96 -19.82 -10.67 4.18
N PHE A 97 -18.98 -11.45 4.84
CA PHE A 97 -19.42 -12.34 5.90
C PHE A 97 -19.28 -11.74 7.29
N ASP A 98 -18.37 -10.79 7.49
CA ASP A 98 -18.19 -10.12 8.79
C ASP A 98 -18.90 -8.75 8.80
N MET A 99 -18.74 -7.97 7.72
CA MET A 99 -19.28 -6.60 7.68
C MET A 99 -20.72 -6.56 7.17
N ALA A 100 -21.03 -7.17 6.04
CA ALA A 100 -22.38 -7.13 5.45
C ALA A 100 -23.30 -8.27 5.90
N LEU A 101 -22.74 -9.33 6.51
CA LEU A 101 -23.45 -10.54 6.95
C LEU A 101 -24.30 -11.14 5.80
N VAL A 102 -23.71 -11.32 4.62
CA VAL A 102 -24.43 -11.75 3.43
C VAL A 102 -24.88 -13.21 3.51
N SER A 103 -26.11 -13.44 3.04
CA SER A 103 -26.80 -14.72 3.03
C SER A 103 -27.82 -14.77 1.89
N SER A 104 -28.49 -15.90 1.73
CA SER A 104 -29.47 -16.15 0.67
C SER A 104 -30.73 -15.29 0.72
N HIS A 105 -30.97 -14.58 1.81
CA HIS A 105 -32.12 -13.70 1.98
C HIS A 105 -31.78 -12.22 1.69
N LYS A 106 -30.55 -11.95 1.22
CA LYS A 106 -30.10 -10.59 0.95
C LYS A 106 -29.92 -10.37 -0.54
N THR A 107 -30.21 -9.14 -0.94
CA THR A 107 -29.90 -8.57 -2.24
C THR A 107 -28.65 -7.72 -2.10
N VAL A 108 -27.71 -7.84 -3.04
CA VAL A 108 -26.41 -7.15 -3.00
C VAL A 108 -26.14 -6.40 -4.30
N LEU A 109 -25.54 -5.21 -4.19
CA LEU A 109 -25.03 -4.45 -5.32
C LEU A 109 -23.50 -4.42 -5.27
N ILE A 110 -22.86 -4.81 -6.37
CA ILE A 110 -21.40 -4.85 -6.49
C ILE A 110 -20.96 -3.79 -7.49
N HIS A 111 -20.35 -2.71 -7.00
CA HIS A 111 -19.73 -1.72 -7.85
C HIS A 111 -18.41 -2.23 -8.46
N SER A 112 -18.09 -1.77 -9.66
CA SER A 112 -16.89 -2.19 -10.40
C SER A 112 -16.74 -3.71 -10.48
N ALA A 113 -17.85 -4.43 -10.72
CA ALA A 113 -17.96 -5.88 -10.58
C ALA A 113 -16.96 -6.68 -11.44
N ALA A 114 -16.47 -6.10 -12.55
CA ALA A 114 -15.50 -6.72 -13.44
C ALA A 114 -14.03 -6.57 -12.98
N GLY A 115 -13.75 -5.86 -11.88
CA GLY A 115 -12.41 -5.78 -11.28
C GLY A 115 -12.08 -6.98 -10.39
N GLY A 116 -10.85 -7.09 -9.89
CA GLY A 116 -10.42 -8.23 -9.07
C GLY A 116 -11.26 -8.47 -7.80
N VAL A 117 -11.52 -7.42 -7.01
CA VAL A 117 -12.40 -7.50 -5.82
C VAL A 117 -13.85 -7.75 -6.23
N GLY A 118 -14.31 -7.14 -7.32
CA GLY A 118 -15.65 -7.35 -7.87
C GLY A 118 -15.90 -8.81 -8.24
N ILE A 119 -14.98 -9.44 -8.98
CA ILE A 119 -15.07 -10.84 -9.40
C ILE A 119 -14.99 -11.79 -8.20
N ALA A 120 -14.14 -11.50 -7.20
CA ALA A 120 -14.12 -12.26 -5.95
C ALA A 120 -15.47 -12.14 -5.21
N SER A 121 -16.02 -10.93 -5.16
CA SER A 121 -17.30 -10.63 -4.53
C SER A 121 -18.48 -11.31 -5.22
N MET A 122 -18.51 -11.33 -6.56
CA MET A 122 -19.52 -12.05 -7.34
C MET A 122 -19.53 -13.54 -6.97
N GLN A 123 -18.36 -14.18 -6.91
CA GLN A 123 -18.26 -15.60 -6.56
C GLN A 123 -18.75 -15.89 -5.14
N LEU A 124 -18.38 -15.05 -4.18
CA LEU A 124 -18.78 -15.21 -2.78
C LEU A 124 -20.27 -14.93 -2.56
N ALA A 125 -20.84 -13.92 -3.22
CA ALA A 125 -22.26 -13.62 -3.13
C ALA A 125 -23.12 -14.74 -3.72
N LEU A 126 -22.72 -15.29 -4.88
CA LEU A 126 -23.37 -16.45 -5.48
C LEU A 126 -23.23 -17.70 -4.60
N TYR A 127 -22.06 -17.94 -4.01
CA TYR A 127 -21.85 -19.01 -3.03
C TYR A 127 -22.78 -18.87 -1.82
N ALA A 128 -22.99 -17.64 -1.34
CA ALA A 128 -23.92 -17.36 -0.23
C ALA A 128 -25.40 -17.48 -0.63
N GLY A 129 -25.71 -17.63 -1.92
CA GLY A 129 -27.06 -17.69 -2.46
C GLY A 129 -27.76 -16.34 -2.51
N ALA A 130 -27.03 -15.23 -2.40
CA ALA A 130 -27.60 -13.88 -2.44
C ALA A 130 -28.07 -13.50 -3.85
N GLU A 131 -29.06 -12.62 -3.94
CA GLU A 131 -29.45 -12.02 -5.20
C GLU A 131 -28.45 -10.91 -5.57
N VAL A 132 -27.86 -10.99 -6.77
CA VAL A 132 -26.73 -10.15 -7.16
C VAL A 132 -27.13 -9.15 -8.24
N PHE A 133 -26.78 -7.89 -7.97
CA PHE A 133 -26.75 -6.79 -8.92
C PHE A 133 -25.30 -6.32 -9.10
N ALA A 134 -24.93 -5.94 -10.32
CA ALA A 134 -23.57 -5.55 -10.67
C ALA A 134 -23.55 -4.20 -11.39
N ALA A 135 -22.56 -3.35 -11.09
CA ALA A 135 -22.30 -2.15 -11.87
C ALA A 135 -20.94 -2.22 -12.56
N VAL A 136 -20.91 -1.94 -13.87
CA VAL A 136 -19.71 -2.00 -14.72
C VAL A 136 -19.60 -0.80 -15.65
N GLY A 137 -18.37 -0.43 -16.02
CA GLY A 137 -18.13 0.80 -16.79
C GLY A 137 -18.12 0.67 -18.31
N SER A 138 -18.26 -0.53 -18.89
CA SER A 138 -18.21 -0.72 -20.35
C SER A 138 -19.04 -1.91 -20.84
N PRO A 139 -19.45 -1.92 -22.13
CA PRO A 139 -20.17 -3.04 -22.74
C PRO A 139 -19.40 -4.38 -22.64
N ASP A 140 -18.09 -4.38 -22.91
CA ASP A 140 -17.27 -5.60 -22.81
C ASP A 140 -17.27 -6.18 -21.39
N LYS A 141 -17.29 -5.32 -20.37
CA LYS A 141 -17.38 -5.73 -18.96
C LYS A 141 -18.76 -6.29 -18.63
N ARG A 142 -19.82 -5.72 -19.20
CA ARG A 142 -21.19 -6.24 -19.07
C ARG A 142 -21.27 -7.64 -19.66
N GLU A 143 -20.79 -7.83 -20.89
CA GLU A 143 -20.80 -9.14 -21.54
C GLU A 143 -19.98 -10.18 -20.79
N TYR A 144 -18.83 -9.78 -20.24
CA TYR A 144 -18.05 -10.65 -19.36
C TYR A 144 -18.85 -11.10 -18.11
N ILE A 145 -19.54 -10.17 -17.43
CA ILE A 145 -20.35 -10.52 -16.24
C ILE A 145 -21.50 -11.48 -16.62
N LYS A 146 -22.18 -11.22 -17.74
CA LYS A 146 -23.26 -12.09 -18.25
C LYS A 146 -22.76 -13.49 -18.54
N SER A 147 -21.73 -13.60 -19.38
CA SER A 147 -21.19 -14.89 -19.84
C SER A 147 -20.54 -15.69 -18.72
N THR A 148 -19.91 -15.03 -17.74
CA THR A 148 -19.17 -15.71 -16.66
C THR A 148 -20.04 -16.06 -15.46
N PHE A 149 -20.99 -15.19 -15.10
CA PHE A 149 -21.79 -15.32 -13.88
C PHE A 149 -23.28 -15.57 -14.13
N GLY A 150 -23.73 -15.53 -15.38
CA GLY A 150 -25.12 -15.82 -15.74
C GLY A 150 -26.13 -14.75 -15.33
N LEU A 151 -25.67 -13.52 -15.01
CA LEU A 151 -26.58 -12.42 -14.70
C LEU A 151 -27.36 -11.97 -15.94
N SER A 152 -28.63 -11.68 -15.76
CA SER A 152 -29.48 -11.07 -16.80
C SER A 152 -29.15 -9.60 -17.00
N ASP A 153 -29.57 -9.01 -18.13
CA ASP A 153 -29.31 -7.61 -18.44
C ASP A 153 -29.93 -6.64 -17.41
N ASP A 154 -31.05 -7.02 -16.78
CA ASP A 154 -31.74 -6.22 -15.77
C ASP A 154 -30.99 -6.22 -14.41
N HIS A 155 -30.00 -7.08 -14.26
CA HIS A 155 -29.14 -7.16 -13.06
C HIS A 155 -27.79 -6.46 -13.24
N ILE A 156 -27.52 -5.84 -14.40
CA ILE A 156 -26.23 -5.22 -14.71
C ILE A 156 -26.38 -3.77 -15.15
N PHE A 157 -25.84 -2.85 -14.36
CA PHE A 157 -25.96 -1.41 -14.57
C PHE A 157 -24.65 -0.76 -14.99
N ASN A 158 -24.74 0.46 -15.51
CA ASN A 158 -23.57 1.25 -15.91
C ASN A 158 -23.01 2.03 -14.71
N SER A 159 -21.72 1.88 -14.44
CA SER A 159 -21.05 2.53 -13.29
C SER A 159 -20.50 3.94 -13.60
N ARG A 160 -20.70 4.48 -14.82
CA ARG A 160 -20.13 5.76 -15.27
C ARG A 160 -21.15 6.88 -15.42
N ASN A 161 -22.44 6.59 -15.28
CA ASN A 161 -23.52 7.55 -15.21
C ASN A 161 -24.27 7.35 -13.88
N THR A 162 -25.04 8.33 -13.46
CA THR A 162 -25.88 8.26 -12.26
C THR A 162 -27.17 7.45 -12.49
N ASP A 163 -27.48 7.12 -13.74
CA ASP A 163 -28.69 6.40 -14.15
C ASP A 163 -28.82 5.00 -13.53
N PHE A 164 -27.74 4.41 -13.01
CA PHE A 164 -27.81 3.11 -12.32
C PHE A 164 -28.74 3.17 -11.11
N GLY A 165 -28.82 4.32 -10.43
CA GLY A 165 -29.68 4.48 -9.26
C GLY A 165 -31.14 4.27 -9.63
N ASP A 166 -31.62 4.99 -10.65
CA ASP A 166 -33.00 4.88 -11.11
C ASP A 166 -33.32 3.48 -11.65
N GLN A 167 -32.37 2.85 -12.34
CA GLN A 167 -32.52 1.48 -12.86
C GLN A 167 -32.60 0.44 -11.73
N ILE A 168 -31.79 0.57 -10.69
CA ILE A 168 -31.86 -0.30 -9.51
C ILE A 168 -33.17 -0.10 -8.78
N LEU A 169 -33.58 1.16 -8.53
CA LEU A 169 -34.83 1.44 -7.85
C LEU A 169 -36.05 0.92 -8.63
N ALA A 170 -35.99 0.91 -9.97
CA ALA A 170 -37.01 0.29 -10.79
C ALA A 170 -37.04 -1.25 -10.65
N ALA A 171 -35.87 -1.88 -10.47
CA ALA A 171 -35.76 -3.32 -10.27
C ALA A 171 -36.07 -3.78 -8.83
N THR A 172 -35.80 -2.94 -7.82
CA THR A 172 -35.86 -3.32 -6.39
C THR A 172 -36.92 -2.58 -5.57
N GLY A 173 -37.51 -1.50 -6.10
CA GLY A 173 -38.61 -0.76 -5.46
C GLY A 173 -38.22 0.26 -4.39
N GLY A 174 -37.00 0.82 -4.41
CA GLY A 174 -36.48 1.68 -3.34
C GLY A 174 -36.83 3.19 -3.40
N PRO A 175 -36.34 4.01 -2.44
CA PRO A 175 -36.62 5.45 -2.31
C PRO A 175 -35.89 6.33 -3.33
N ARG A 176 -36.54 7.39 -3.83
CA ARG A 176 -36.07 8.22 -4.97
C ARG A 176 -35.34 9.52 -4.62
N ASP A 177 -35.48 10.05 -3.41
CA ASP A 177 -35.01 11.40 -3.03
C ASP A 177 -33.73 11.36 -2.18
N MET A 178 -32.56 11.14 -2.82
CA MET A 178 -31.26 11.25 -2.15
C MET A 178 -30.16 11.70 -3.13
N LEU A 179 -29.22 12.54 -2.68
CA LEU A 179 -28.16 13.13 -3.52
C LEU A 179 -27.00 12.17 -3.81
N ASP A 180 -26.70 11.25 -2.89
CA ASP A 180 -25.67 10.23 -3.08
C ASP A 180 -26.32 8.94 -3.58
N GLU A 181 -26.03 8.60 -4.83
CA GLU A 181 -26.63 7.49 -5.55
C GLU A 181 -26.40 6.13 -4.88
N SER A 182 -25.23 5.92 -4.29
CA SER A 182 -24.89 4.65 -3.65
C SER A 182 -25.67 4.45 -2.34
N PHE A 183 -25.97 5.53 -1.60
CA PHE A 183 -26.86 5.44 -0.43
C PHE A 183 -28.34 5.43 -0.83
N ARG A 184 -28.69 6.07 -1.95
CA ARG A 184 -30.05 6.09 -2.48
C ARG A 184 -30.58 4.68 -2.74
N VAL A 185 -29.74 3.82 -3.32
CA VAL A 185 -30.10 2.45 -3.71
C VAL A 185 -30.07 1.43 -2.58
N LEU A 186 -29.62 1.81 -1.37
CA LEU A 186 -29.75 0.91 -0.22
C LEU A 186 -31.23 0.68 0.09
N ALA A 187 -31.57 -0.51 0.57
CA ALA A 187 -32.86 -0.75 1.22
C ALA A 187 -32.87 -0.22 2.66
N ASP A 188 -34.04 -0.15 3.29
CA ASP A 188 -34.13 0.12 4.74
C ASP A 188 -33.42 -0.99 5.52
N GLY A 189 -32.64 -0.61 6.54
CA GLY A 189 -31.76 -1.54 7.25
C GLY A 189 -30.52 -1.99 6.45
N GLY A 190 -30.33 -1.46 5.23
CA GLY A 190 -29.23 -1.83 4.34
C GLY A 190 -27.84 -1.49 4.89
N ILE A 191 -26.81 -2.19 4.42
CA ILE A 191 -25.42 -2.00 4.83
C ILE A 191 -24.60 -1.61 3.61
N MET A 192 -24.00 -0.42 3.63
CA MET A 192 -22.95 -0.03 2.71
C MET A 192 -21.59 -0.47 3.27
N VAL A 193 -20.83 -1.24 2.48
CA VAL A 193 -19.43 -1.55 2.80
C VAL A 193 -18.53 -0.74 1.88
N GLU A 194 -17.83 0.24 2.46
CA GLU A 194 -16.94 1.15 1.74
C GLU A 194 -15.51 0.63 1.79
N ILE A 195 -14.95 0.29 0.63
CA ILE A 195 -13.54 -0.14 0.48
C ILE A 195 -12.67 0.96 -0.14
N GLY A 196 -13.29 1.99 -0.71
CA GLY A 196 -12.61 3.17 -1.23
C GLY A 196 -12.13 4.06 -0.08
N LYS A 197 -10.99 4.75 -0.32
CA LYS A 197 -10.39 5.63 0.69
C LYS A 197 -10.51 7.12 0.36
N LYS A 198 -10.85 7.47 -0.89
CA LYS A 198 -10.75 8.86 -1.36
C LYS A 198 -11.60 9.81 -0.52
N ASP A 199 -12.89 9.56 -0.41
CA ASP A 199 -13.82 10.43 0.33
C ASP A 199 -13.48 10.51 1.83
N ILE A 200 -13.02 9.40 2.41
CA ILE A 200 -12.59 9.32 3.81
C ILE A 200 -11.35 10.19 4.04
N LEU A 201 -10.36 10.12 3.14
CA LEU A 201 -9.12 10.90 3.23
C LEU A 201 -9.35 12.38 2.95
N ASP A 202 -10.22 12.70 2.00
CA ASP A 202 -10.64 14.06 1.67
C ASP A 202 -11.56 14.68 2.75
N ARG A 203 -12.00 13.86 3.72
CA ARG A 203 -12.92 14.25 4.81
C ARG A 203 -14.23 14.84 4.29
N ASN A 204 -14.76 14.23 3.23
CA ASN A 204 -16.04 14.64 2.65
C ASN A 204 -17.19 14.44 3.64
N SER A 205 -18.25 15.22 3.46
CA SER A 205 -19.46 15.16 4.30
C SER A 205 -20.44 14.10 3.83
N LEU A 206 -21.07 13.40 4.76
CA LEU A 206 -22.16 12.47 4.49
C LEU A 206 -23.48 13.01 5.06
N ALA A 207 -24.55 12.94 4.26
CA ALA A 207 -25.87 13.43 4.67
C ALA A 207 -26.52 12.48 5.69
N MET A 208 -26.85 12.99 6.88
CA MET A 208 -27.38 12.18 7.98
C MET A 208 -28.80 11.64 7.74
N VAL A 209 -29.57 12.27 6.84
CA VAL A 209 -30.95 11.88 6.52
C VAL A 209 -31.08 10.41 6.09
N ALA A 210 -30.03 9.86 5.47
CA ALA A 210 -30.00 8.47 5.02
C ALA A 210 -30.14 7.48 6.19
N PHE A 211 -29.61 7.82 7.36
CA PHE A 211 -29.55 6.94 8.52
C PHE A 211 -30.88 6.81 9.27
N ASP A 212 -31.87 7.66 8.97
CA ASP A 212 -33.25 7.52 9.49
C ASP A 212 -33.94 6.23 8.99
N ARG A 213 -33.37 5.61 7.94
CA ARG A 213 -33.80 4.32 7.38
C ARG A 213 -33.11 3.12 8.03
N ASN A 214 -32.50 3.29 9.20
CA ASN A 214 -31.72 2.27 9.91
C ASN A 214 -30.56 1.66 9.09
N ILE A 215 -30.05 2.37 8.09
CA ILE A 215 -28.92 1.89 7.31
C ILE A 215 -27.61 1.97 8.11
N SER A 216 -26.60 1.21 7.68
CA SER A 216 -25.25 1.26 8.23
C SER A 216 -24.22 1.58 7.14
N LEU A 217 -23.19 2.34 7.49
CA LEU A 217 -21.96 2.49 6.69
C LEU A 217 -20.81 1.81 7.43
N ARG A 218 -20.10 0.89 6.75
CA ARG A 218 -18.97 0.15 7.29
C ARG A 218 -17.76 0.32 6.39
N ALA A 219 -16.77 1.10 6.83
CA ALA A 219 -15.51 1.25 6.11
C ALA A 219 -14.58 0.07 6.39
N VAL A 220 -13.96 -0.49 5.34
CA VAL A 220 -13.04 -1.63 5.43
C VAL A 220 -11.66 -1.22 4.95
N ASP A 221 -10.64 -1.50 5.77
CA ASP A 221 -9.23 -1.27 5.45
C ASP A 221 -8.40 -2.53 5.74
N MET A 222 -8.07 -3.26 4.68
CA MET A 222 -7.23 -4.48 4.76
C MET A 222 -5.73 -4.19 4.64
N SER A 223 -5.28 -2.95 4.88
CA SER A 223 -3.85 -2.65 4.96
C SER A 223 -3.24 -3.24 6.24
N HIS A 224 -1.96 -3.59 6.18
CA HIS A 224 -1.22 -4.17 7.32
C HIS A 224 -1.28 -3.31 8.60
N GLN A 225 -1.41 -1.98 8.47
CA GLN A 225 -1.56 -1.07 9.61
C GLN A 225 -2.92 -1.15 10.32
N ARG A 226 -3.93 -1.75 9.67
CA ARG A 226 -5.33 -1.75 10.15
C ARG A 226 -5.90 -3.14 10.35
N ALA A 227 -5.50 -4.11 9.53
CA ALA A 227 -5.94 -5.49 9.65
C ALA A 227 -4.96 -6.27 10.54
N PRO A 228 -5.39 -6.74 11.73
CA PRO A 228 -4.53 -7.48 12.63
C PRO A 228 -4.28 -8.91 12.11
N ASP A 229 -3.17 -9.51 12.54
CA ASP A 229 -2.71 -10.79 12.00
C ASP A 229 -3.68 -11.96 12.29
N ASP A 230 -4.38 -11.93 13.42
CA ASP A 230 -5.40 -12.94 13.77
C ASP A 230 -6.60 -12.89 12.80
N LEU A 231 -7.01 -11.69 12.39
CA LEU A 231 -8.02 -11.51 11.36
C LEU A 231 -7.53 -12.08 10.02
N ILE A 232 -6.31 -11.75 9.61
CA ILE A 232 -5.72 -12.24 8.35
C ILE A 232 -5.63 -13.77 8.36
N ALA A 233 -5.14 -14.37 9.44
CA ALA A 233 -5.03 -15.82 9.59
C ALA A 233 -6.39 -16.51 9.46
N ARG A 234 -7.43 -15.98 10.14
CA ARG A 234 -8.79 -16.51 10.05
C ARG A 234 -9.37 -16.41 8.63
N LEU A 235 -9.17 -15.27 7.96
CA LEU A 235 -9.65 -15.07 6.59
C LEU A 235 -8.90 -15.95 5.58
N MET A 236 -7.60 -16.18 5.79
CA MET A 236 -6.80 -17.12 4.98
C MET A 236 -7.31 -18.55 5.12
N ALA A 237 -7.50 -19.04 6.35
CA ALA A 237 -8.08 -20.37 6.60
C ALA A 237 -9.43 -20.53 5.88
N ARG A 238 -10.32 -19.52 5.99
CA ARG A 238 -11.61 -19.54 5.30
C ARG A 238 -11.47 -19.53 3.77
N LEU A 239 -10.50 -18.81 3.22
CA LEU A 239 -10.23 -18.82 1.78
C LEU A 239 -9.80 -20.20 1.30
N PHE A 240 -8.92 -20.89 2.03
CA PHE A 240 -8.50 -22.25 1.67
C PHE A 240 -9.66 -23.23 1.68
N GLU A 241 -10.53 -23.20 2.70
CA GLU A 241 -11.76 -24.01 2.73
C GLU A 241 -12.62 -23.79 1.48
N LEU A 242 -12.80 -22.52 1.07
CA LEU A 242 -13.60 -22.17 -0.10
C LEU A 242 -12.95 -22.63 -1.42
N LEU A 243 -11.62 -22.59 -1.50
CA LEU A 243 -10.86 -23.04 -2.67
C LEU A 243 -10.89 -24.58 -2.79
N GLU A 244 -10.66 -25.29 -1.70
CA GLU A 244 -10.70 -26.76 -1.64
C GLU A 244 -12.10 -27.29 -1.95
N GLY A 245 -13.13 -26.64 -1.39
CA GLY A 245 -14.53 -26.92 -1.71
C GLY A 245 -14.96 -26.49 -3.12
N ARG A 246 -14.05 -25.85 -3.89
CA ARG A 246 -14.30 -25.31 -5.25
C ARG A 246 -15.46 -24.31 -5.31
N HIS A 247 -15.77 -23.68 -4.19
CA HIS A 247 -16.78 -22.63 -4.08
C HIS A 247 -16.30 -21.30 -4.68
N VAL A 248 -14.98 -21.08 -4.69
CA VAL A 248 -14.33 -19.96 -5.34
C VAL A 248 -13.19 -20.46 -6.24
N LYS A 249 -12.83 -19.65 -7.23
CA LYS A 249 -11.81 -19.95 -8.25
C LYS A 249 -10.81 -18.80 -8.36
N PRO A 250 -9.59 -19.02 -8.87
CA PRO A 250 -8.69 -17.93 -9.20
C PRO A 250 -9.35 -16.88 -10.09
N ILE A 251 -9.08 -15.59 -9.81
CA ILE A 251 -9.64 -14.48 -10.59
C ILE A 251 -9.18 -14.58 -12.04
N ASN A 252 -10.14 -14.57 -12.95
CA ASN A 252 -9.92 -14.61 -14.39
C ASN A 252 -10.81 -13.58 -15.08
N PRO A 253 -10.37 -12.93 -16.17
CA PRO A 253 -9.09 -13.12 -16.84
C PRO A 253 -7.91 -12.52 -16.07
N VAL A 254 -6.71 -13.01 -16.39
CA VAL A 254 -5.44 -12.43 -15.93
C VAL A 254 -4.75 -11.78 -17.11
N HIS A 255 -4.41 -10.51 -16.98
CA HIS A 255 -3.62 -9.78 -17.97
C HIS A 255 -2.17 -9.71 -17.49
N ILE A 256 -1.26 -10.29 -18.27
CA ILE A 256 0.14 -10.47 -17.88
C ILE A 256 1.01 -9.46 -18.61
N PHE A 257 1.84 -8.73 -17.85
CA PHE A 257 2.92 -7.91 -18.37
C PHE A 257 4.28 -8.51 -17.97
N SER A 258 5.30 -8.27 -18.78
CA SER A 258 6.70 -8.63 -18.45
C SER A 258 7.20 -7.80 -17.27
N PHE A 259 8.19 -8.32 -16.53
CA PHE A 259 8.94 -7.50 -15.57
C PHE A 259 9.63 -6.31 -16.25
N THR A 260 9.89 -6.38 -17.55
CA THR A 260 10.44 -5.26 -18.32
C THR A 260 9.42 -4.16 -18.64
N ASP A 261 8.12 -4.40 -18.45
CA ASP A 261 7.03 -3.51 -18.88
C ASP A 261 6.11 -3.02 -17.75
N VAL A 262 6.66 -2.91 -16.53
CA VAL A 262 5.90 -2.55 -15.33
C VAL A 262 5.22 -1.18 -15.39
N ALA A 263 5.84 -0.18 -16.03
CA ALA A 263 5.23 1.14 -16.15
C ALA A 263 3.93 1.09 -16.97
N ASN A 264 3.92 0.32 -18.07
CA ASN A 264 2.70 0.14 -18.86
C ASN A 264 1.67 -0.72 -18.15
N ALA A 265 2.09 -1.70 -17.34
CA ALA A 265 1.18 -2.45 -16.48
C ALA A 265 0.42 -1.54 -15.50
N VAL A 266 1.13 -0.62 -14.84
CA VAL A 266 0.51 0.37 -13.93
C VAL A 266 -0.37 1.36 -14.70
N ARG A 267 0.04 1.81 -15.90
CA ARG A 267 -0.82 2.64 -16.78
C ARG A 267 -2.10 1.93 -17.18
N TYR A 268 -2.00 0.67 -17.58
CA TYR A 268 -3.13 -0.16 -17.96
C TYR A 268 -4.10 -0.35 -16.80
N LEU A 269 -3.58 -0.61 -15.60
CA LEU A 269 -4.37 -0.70 -14.38
C LEU A 269 -5.06 0.63 -14.06
N ARG A 270 -4.32 1.76 -14.12
CA ARG A 270 -4.84 3.12 -13.90
C ARG A 270 -5.97 3.49 -14.84
N ALA A 271 -5.87 3.09 -16.12
CA ALA A 271 -6.90 3.38 -17.11
C ALA A 271 -8.25 2.71 -16.80
N GLY A 272 -8.30 1.74 -15.87
CA GLY A 272 -9.54 1.08 -15.45
C GLY A 272 -10.20 0.25 -16.56
N LYS A 273 -9.46 -0.06 -17.64
CA LYS A 273 -9.96 -0.83 -18.79
C LYS A 273 -9.90 -2.34 -18.57
N HIS A 274 -9.07 -2.78 -17.64
CA HIS A 274 -8.87 -4.20 -17.34
C HIS A 274 -10.15 -4.87 -16.80
N ILE A 275 -10.25 -6.17 -17.09
CA ILE A 275 -11.17 -7.12 -16.44
C ILE A 275 -10.28 -8.08 -15.66
N GLY A 276 -10.67 -8.44 -14.43
CA GLY A 276 -9.91 -9.38 -13.62
C GLY A 276 -8.63 -8.78 -13.04
N LYS A 277 -7.52 -9.50 -13.16
CA LYS A 277 -6.27 -9.23 -12.43
C LYS A 277 -5.14 -8.84 -13.38
N VAL A 278 -4.34 -7.85 -13.00
CA VAL A 278 -3.09 -7.51 -13.69
C VAL A 278 -1.93 -8.16 -12.94
N VAL A 279 -1.08 -8.88 -13.65
CA VAL A 279 0.05 -9.62 -13.09
C VAL A 279 1.32 -9.28 -13.87
N ILE A 280 2.43 -9.10 -13.16
CA ILE A 280 3.78 -9.00 -13.70
C ILE A 280 4.41 -10.38 -13.63
N SER A 281 4.79 -10.96 -14.76
CA SER A 281 5.48 -12.24 -14.82
C SER A 281 6.08 -12.46 -16.22
N ASP A 282 7.31 -12.96 -16.27
CA ASP A 282 7.92 -13.53 -17.48
C ASP A 282 7.88 -15.08 -17.47
N ARG A 283 6.93 -15.64 -16.71
CA ARG A 283 6.82 -17.09 -16.44
C ARG A 283 8.08 -17.62 -15.76
N LEU A 284 8.53 -18.82 -16.12
CA LEU A 284 9.73 -19.46 -15.56
C LEU A 284 11.01 -19.08 -16.35
N ASP A 285 11.04 -17.96 -17.07
CA ASP A 285 12.25 -17.52 -17.76
C ASP A 285 13.33 -17.10 -16.73
N PRO A 286 14.46 -17.82 -16.64
CA PRO A 286 15.48 -17.53 -15.64
C PRO A 286 16.37 -16.33 -15.99
N LYS A 287 16.16 -15.65 -17.14
CA LYS A 287 17.03 -14.57 -17.63
C LYS A 287 16.28 -13.28 -17.86
N ILE A 288 15.70 -12.75 -16.79
CA ILE A 288 15.09 -11.42 -16.79
C ILE A 288 16.17 -10.38 -16.52
N SER A 289 16.32 -9.41 -17.43
CA SER A 289 17.20 -8.25 -17.23
C SER A 289 16.34 -6.99 -17.21
N VAL A 290 16.38 -6.28 -16.09
CA VAL A 290 15.67 -5.00 -15.91
C VAL A 290 16.64 -3.94 -15.42
N PRO A 291 16.44 -2.66 -15.80
CA PRO A 291 17.20 -1.59 -15.19
C PRO A 291 16.87 -1.50 -13.70
N VAL A 292 17.89 -1.67 -12.86
CA VAL A 292 17.80 -1.58 -11.40
C VAL A 292 18.55 -0.34 -10.93
N ARG A 293 17.92 0.45 -10.07
CA ARG A 293 18.63 1.48 -9.31
C ARG A 293 19.32 0.83 -8.12
N ARG A 294 20.58 1.16 -7.91
CA ARG A 294 21.32 0.69 -6.73
C ARG A 294 20.62 1.12 -5.46
N ALA A 295 20.65 0.24 -4.46
CA ALA A 295 20.18 0.55 -3.13
C ALA A 295 20.90 1.82 -2.65
N PRO A 296 20.19 2.80 -2.06
CA PRO A 296 20.86 3.87 -1.34
C PRO A 296 21.78 3.23 -0.29
N LYS A 297 23.07 3.58 -0.29
CA LYS A 297 23.97 3.07 0.74
C LYS A 297 23.46 3.55 2.10
N VAL A 298 23.07 2.61 2.95
CA VAL A 298 22.78 2.91 4.35
C VAL A 298 24.10 3.32 5.00
N VAL A 299 24.16 4.58 5.44
CA VAL A 299 25.34 5.07 6.13
C VAL A 299 25.22 4.67 7.59
N HIS A 300 26.06 3.72 8.01
CA HIS A 300 26.19 3.37 9.42
C HIS A 300 27.17 4.33 10.09
N PHE A 301 26.66 5.10 11.05
CA PHE A 301 27.48 5.98 11.86
C PHE A 301 28.08 5.19 13.04
N ARG A 302 29.34 5.47 13.35
CA ARG A 302 30.02 4.87 14.51
C ARG A 302 29.60 5.64 15.75
N ASP A 303 29.25 4.91 16.81
CA ASP A 303 28.80 5.52 18.07
C ASP A 303 29.93 6.14 18.89
N ASN A 304 31.18 5.80 18.61
CA ASN A 304 32.36 6.22 19.39
C ASN A 304 33.20 7.32 18.71
N VAL A 305 32.62 8.05 17.75
CA VAL A 305 33.30 9.12 17.02
C VAL A 305 32.42 10.36 16.88
N THR A 306 33.06 11.51 16.71
CA THR A 306 32.40 12.78 16.41
C THR A 306 32.44 13.10 14.92
N TYR A 307 31.33 13.57 14.37
CA TYR A 307 31.25 14.10 13.01
C TYR A 307 31.27 15.63 13.04
N LEU A 308 32.37 16.22 12.54
CA LEU A 308 32.62 17.65 12.57
C LEU A 308 32.08 18.32 11.31
N ILE A 309 31.23 19.33 11.47
CA ILE A 309 30.71 20.15 10.38
C ILE A 309 31.40 21.52 10.43
N VAL A 310 32.09 21.89 9.35
CA VAL A 310 32.75 23.18 9.21
C VAL A 310 31.80 24.18 8.57
N GLY A 311 31.27 25.09 9.38
CA GLY A 311 30.25 26.04 8.96
C GLY A 311 29.19 26.19 10.04
N GLY A 312 28.70 27.41 10.25
CA GLY A 312 27.65 27.65 11.23
C GLY A 312 26.36 26.92 10.86
N LEU A 313 25.50 26.63 11.85
CA LEU A 313 24.23 25.89 11.67
C LEU A 313 23.15 26.66 10.89
N ARG A 314 23.50 27.72 10.15
CA ARG A 314 22.56 28.45 9.29
C ARG A 314 22.45 27.73 7.94
N GLY A 315 21.22 27.60 7.43
CA GLY A 315 20.97 27.00 6.11
C GLY A 315 21.34 25.52 6.05
N LEU A 316 22.16 25.15 5.05
CA LEU A 316 22.46 23.76 4.70
C LEU A 316 23.12 22.97 5.83
N CYS A 317 24.07 23.56 6.56
CA CYS A 317 24.79 22.86 7.63
C CYS A 317 23.87 22.49 8.80
N GLY A 318 22.87 23.32 9.10
CA GLY A 318 21.84 23.02 10.09
C GLY A 318 20.95 21.83 9.67
N ALA A 319 20.49 21.85 8.42
CA ALA A 319 19.70 20.76 7.84
C ALA A 319 20.49 19.44 7.79
N LEU A 320 21.77 19.52 7.41
CA LEU A 320 22.68 18.38 7.40
C LEU A 320 22.91 17.81 8.80
N ALA A 321 23.13 18.66 9.81
CA ALA A 321 23.30 18.20 11.19
C ALA A 321 22.08 17.43 11.71
N ILE A 322 20.86 17.91 11.42
CA ILE A 322 19.61 17.23 11.74
C ILE A 322 19.51 15.91 10.98
N TYR A 323 19.86 15.90 9.69
CA TYR A 323 19.86 14.69 8.88
C TYR A 323 20.81 13.62 9.45
N LEU A 324 22.05 13.99 9.78
CA LEU A 324 23.02 13.06 10.38
C LEU A 324 22.53 12.49 11.71
N ALA A 325 21.95 13.34 12.58
CA ALA A 325 21.34 12.88 13.83
C ALA A 325 20.18 11.90 13.58
N LYS A 326 19.29 12.23 12.64
CA LYS A 326 18.17 11.37 12.23
C LYS A 326 18.65 10.05 11.63
N SER A 327 19.79 10.06 10.94
CA SER A 327 20.43 8.87 10.37
C SER A 327 21.29 8.09 11.37
N GLY A 328 21.36 8.51 12.64
CA GLY A 328 21.96 7.72 13.72
C GLY A 328 23.31 8.23 14.25
N ALA A 329 23.85 9.34 13.76
CA ALA A 329 25.10 9.91 14.28
C ALA A 329 24.93 10.38 15.73
N LYS A 330 25.67 9.79 16.68
CA LYS A 330 25.53 10.06 18.12
C LYS A 330 26.23 11.34 18.59
N HIS A 331 27.38 11.65 18.00
CA HIS A 331 28.20 12.79 18.39
C HIS A 331 28.46 13.68 17.18
N LEU A 332 27.96 14.90 17.25
CA LEU A 332 28.17 15.94 16.24
C LEU A 332 29.02 17.06 16.86
N ALA A 333 29.80 17.73 16.04
CA ALA A 333 30.41 19.01 16.40
C ALA A 333 30.20 19.99 15.26
N VAL A 334 29.94 21.24 15.59
CA VAL A 334 29.92 22.33 14.60
C VAL A 334 30.99 23.33 14.96
N ILE A 335 31.71 23.83 13.96
CA ILE A 335 32.72 24.87 14.14
C ILE A 335 32.40 26.09 13.28
N SER A 336 32.35 27.27 13.89
CA SER A 336 32.03 28.52 13.20
C SER A 336 32.77 29.74 13.78
N ARG A 337 32.98 30.77 12.96
CA ARG A 337 33.67 32.02 13.38
C ARG A 337 32.79 32.95 14.20
N SER A 338 31.50 33.02 13.85
CA SER A 338 30.54 34.02 14.34
C SER A 338 29.78 33.60 15.61
N GLY A 339 30.06 32.41 16.16
CA GLY A 339 29.41 31.91 17.38
C GLY A 339 28.00 31.37 17.17
N HIS A 340 27.32 31.04 18.28
CA HIS A 340 26.12 30.17 18.30
C HIS A 340 24.92 30.77 19.04
N SER A 341 24.84 32.10 19.18
CA SER A 341 23.88 32.79 20.05
C SER A 341 22.48 32.98 19.45
N ASP A 342 22.26 32.56 18.20
CA ASP A 342 21.00 32.78 17.48
C ASP A 342 19.90 31.79 17.88
N GLU A 343 18.64 32.22 17.82
CA GLU A 343 17.47 31.41 18.17
C GLU A 343 17.32 30.18 17.26
N ASN A 344 17.67 30.32 15.98
CA ASN A 344 17.68 29.20 15.03
C ASN A 344 18.66 28.09 15.46
N VAL A 345 19.84 28.47 15.97
CA VAL A 345 20.84 27.51 16.47
C VAL A 345 20.29 26.73 17.66
N ARG A 346 19.61 27.42 18.60
CA ARG A 346 18.97 26.77 19.75
C ARG A 346 17.89 25.77 19.34
N SER A 347 17.10 26.09 18.32
CA SER A 347 16.09 25.18 17.76
C SER A 347 16.72 23.91 17.18
N ILE A 348 17.77 24.06 16.37
CA ILE A 348 18.49 22.93 15.75
C ILE A 348 19.11 22.02 16.82
N VAL A 349 19.78 22.60 17.82
CA VAL A 349 20.37 21.85 18.93
C VAL A 349 19.30 21.06 19.69
N LYS A 350 18.12 21.65 19.93
CA LYS A 350 17.00 20.96 20.57
C LYS A 350 16.51 19.78 19.74
N GLN A 351 16.38 19.92 18.42
CA GLN A 351 15.98 18.84 17.52
C GLN A 351 16.99 17.70 17.52
N ILE A 352 18.29 18.00 17.42
CA ILE A 352 19.36 17.01 17.44
C ILE A 352 19.35 16.20 18.75
N ARG A 353 19.17 16.89 19.90
CA ARG A 353 19.02 16.22 21.19
C ARG A 353 17.77 15.35 21.29
N ALA A 354 16.65 15.80 20.73
CA ALA A 354 15.42 15.02 20.68
C ALA A 354 15.55 13.75 19.81
N LEU A 355 16.45 13.77 18.82
CA LEU A 355 16.82 12.60 18.00
C LEU A 355 17.84 11.67 18.70
N GLY A 356 18.25 11.98 19.94
CA GLY A 356 19.16 11.16 20.73
C GLY A 356 20.65 11.42 20.47
N SER A 357 20.98 12.54 19.84
CA SER A 357 22.37 12.91 19.51
C SER A 357 22.86 14.10 20.33
N SER A 358 24.18 14.15 20.55
CA SER A 358 24.88 15.29 21.16
C SER A 358 25.48 16.19 20.09
N ILE A 359 25.60 17.49 20.40
CA ILE A 359 26.25 18.45 19.52
C ILE A 359 27.12 19.43 20.30
N ASP A 360 28.41 19.47 19.98
CA ASP A 360 29.38 20.44 20.48
C ASP A 360 29.40 21.69 19.59
N LEU A 361 29.38 22.87 20.20
CA LEU A 361 29.29 24.16 19.50
C LEU A 361 30.61 24.92 19.67
N LEU A 362 31.49 24.84 18.67
CA LEU A 362 32.87 25.31 18.74
C LEU A 362 33.06 26.64 18.00
N THR A 363 33.68 27.62 18.65
CA THR A 363 33.96 28.91 18.01
C THR A 363 35.44 29.05 17.71
N ALA A 364 35.80 29.02 16.43
CA ALA A 364 37.17 29.20 15.97
C ALA A 364 37.26 29.55 14.49
N ASP A 365 38.37 30.18 14.11
CA ASP A 365 38.78 30.32 12.72
C ASP A 365 39.62 29.11 12.31
N VAL A 366 39.02 28.24 11.49
CA VAL A 366 39.66 27.01 11.00
C VAL A 366 40.88 27.28 10.12
N THR A 367 41.06 28.51 9.61
CA THR A 367 42.24 28.90 8.84
C THR A 367 43.46 29.20 9.72
N ARG A 368 43.25 29.34 11.04
CA ARG A 368 44.30 29.61 12.02
C ARG A 368 44.60 28.35 12.83
N PRO A 369 45.77 27.71 12.64
CA PRO A 369 46.09 26.43 13.28
C PRO A 369 45.94 26.44 14.81
N GLY A 370 46.38 27.54 15.45
CA GLY A 370 46.28 27.67 16.91
C GLY A 370 44.85 27.80 17.42
N ASP A 371 43.94 28.40 16.65
CA ASP A 371 42.53 28.56 17.02
C ASP A 371 41.77 27.26 16.81
N PHE A 372 42.03 26.58 15.70
CA PHE A 372 41.50 25.25 15.43
C PHE A 372 41.92 24.24 16.50
N GLN A 373 43.21 24.20 16.87
CA GLN A 373 43.70 23.25 17.89
C GLN A 373 42.98 23.42 19.24
N ARG A 374 42.72 24.66 19.67
CA ARG A 374 42.01 24.94 20.93
C ARG A 374 40.55 24.50 20.88
N ALA A 375 39.88 24.67 19.73
CA ALA A 375 38.51 24.22 19.52
C ALA A 375 38.44 22.69 19.42
N PHE A 376 39.38 22.08 18.69
CA PHE A 376 39.46 20.63 18.49
C PHE A 376 39.63 19.87 19.81
N ASN A 377 40.42 20.41 20.75
CA ASN A 377 40.63 19.81 22.06
C ASN A 377 39.37 19.80 22.97
N GLN A 378 38.29 20.49 22.58
CA GLN A 378 37.02 20.47 23.31
C GLN A 378 36.11 19.32 22.88
N ILE A 379 36.45 18.61 21.81
CA ILE A 379 35.64 17.53 21.26
C ILE A 379 35.81 16.26 22.10
N THR A 380 34.68 15.68 22.49
CA THR A 380 34.65 14.55 23.45
C THR A 380 35.16 13.23 22.86
N PHE A 381 34.80 12.94 21.60
CA PHE A 381 35.16 11.68 20.92
C PHE A 381 36.07 11.94 19.70
N PRO A 382 36.93 10.99 19.32
CA PRO A 382 37.77 11.11 18.12
C PRO A 382 36.96 11.49 16.88
N ILE A 383 37.54 12.28 15.97
CA ILE A 383 36.85 12.63 14.72
C ILE A 383 36.73 11.43 13.81
N GLY A 384 35.50 11.09 13.45
CA GLY A 384 35.17 10.00 12.53
C GLY A 384 34.86 10.47 11.11
N GLY A 385 34.62 11.77 10.93
CA GLY A 385 34.37 12.42 9.64
C GLY A 385 34.36 13.95 9.77
N ILE A 386 34.76 14.63 8.70
CA ILE A 386 34.74 16.10 8.59
C ILE A 386 33.94 16.43 7.33
N ILE A 387 33.01 17.38 7.44
CA ILE A 387 32.14 17.83 6.35
C ILE A 387 32.30 19.33 6.14
#